data_AF-A0A2M7BAM0-F1
#
_entry.id   AF-A0A2M7BAM0-F1
#
_cell.length_a   1.000
_cell.length_b   1.000
_cell.length_c   1.000
_cell.angle_alpha   90.00
_cell.angle_beta   90.00
_cell.angle_gamma   90.00
#
_symmetry.space_group_name_H-M   'P 1'
#
loop_
_entity.id
_entity.type
_entity.pdbx_description
1 polymer ?
#
loop_
_entity_poly.entity_id
_entity_poly.type
_entity_poly.pdbx_seq_one_letter_code
_entity_poly.pdbx_strand_id
1 'polypeptide(L)'
;MNDRVPEETVKEANEPSLYLIRPAGFTLIVSDDLDGRNKVRARFAYRDTSYLLSVTDPGIERTYLMKDHGEYPLINKDLYLTVSLGEPFNGYCYKLVAAVITIE
;
A
#
# COMPACT_ATOMS: atom_id res chain seq x y z
N MET A 1 -3.18 -9.86 -8.59
CA MET A 1 -3.15 -9.12 -7.31
C MET A 1 -4.29 -8.10 -7.30
N ASN A 2 -4.86 -7.78 -6.14
CA ASN A 2 -5.97 -6.81 -6.03
C ASN A 2 -5.44 -5.36 -5.84
N ASP A 3 -4.50 -4.95 -6.68
CA ASP A 3 -3.75 -3.70 -6.55
C ASP A 3 -4.13 -2.63 -7.56
N ARG A 4 -5.07 -2.91 -8.47
CA ARG A 4 -5.52 -1.94 -9.49
C ARG A 4 -7.02 -2.03 -9.76
N VAL A 5 -7.57 -1.00 -10.38
CA VAL A 5 -8.96 -0.88 -10.82
C VAL A 5 -8.95 -0.33 -12.26
N PRO A 6 -9.77 -0.83 -13.19
CA PRO A 6 -9.86 -0.25 -14.53
C PRO A 6 -10.26 1.22 -14.48
N GLU A 7 -9.62 2.06 -15.30
CA GLU A 7 -9.89 3.50 -15.33
C GLU A 7 -11.37 3.81 -15.63
N GLU A 8 -11.99 3.05 -16.54
CA GLU A 8 -13.41 3.21 -16.88
C GLU A 8 -14.31 3.00 -15.67
N THR A 9 -14.05 1.95 -14.88
CA THR A 9 -14.80 1.67 -13.64
C THR A 9 -14.69 2.83 -12.64
N VAL A 10 -13.50 3.44 -12.51
CA VAL A 10 -13.30 4.58 -11.60
C VAL A 10 -14.09 5.80 -12.06
N LYS A 11 -14.10 6.08 -13.37
CA LYS A 11 -14.86 7.20 -13.96
C LYS A 11 -16.37 7.04 -13.76
N GLU A 12 -16.87 5.81 -13.82
CA GLU A 12 -18.30 5.51 -13.65
C GLU A 12 -18.74 5.49 -12.18
N ALA A 13 -17.91 4.95 -11.29
CA ALA A 13 -18.30 4.69 -9.89
C ALA A 13 -18.45 5.96 -9.03
N ASN A 14 -17.77 7.06 -9.39
CA ASN A 14 -17.76 8.32 -8.62
C ASN A 14 -17.49 8.11 -7.11
N GLU A 15 -16.65 7.14 -6.78
CA GLU A 15 -16.26 6.83 -5.40
C GLU A 15 -15.06 7.67 -4.94
N PRO A 16 -14.91 7.91 -3.62
CA PRO A 16 -13.70 8.53 -3.08
C PRO A 16 -12.42 7.79 -3.50
N SER A 17 -11.39 8.53 -3.89
CA SER A 17 -10.08 7.96 -4.23
C SER A 17 -9.18 7.71 -3.03
N LEU A 18 -9.62 8.04 -1.80
CA LEU A 18 -8.84 7.91 -0.57
C LEU A 18 -9.70 7.32 0.55
N TYR A 19 -9.19 6.26 1.18
CA TYR A 19 -9.86 5.59 2.29
C TYR A 19 -8.93 5.46 3.49
N LEU A 20 -9.47 5.66 4.69
CA LEU A 20 -8.83 5.25 5.93
C LEU A 20 -9.34 3.86 6.32
N ILE A 21 -8.42 2.91 6.50
CA ILE A 21 -8.76 1.52 6.85
C ILE A 21 -7.97 1.04 8.05
N ARG A 22 -8.54 0.07 8.78
CA ARG A 22 -7.81 -0.72 9.78
C ARG A 22 -7.49 -2.09 9.16
N PRO A 23 -6.23 -2.36 8.78
CA PRO A 23 -5.83 -3.65 8.23
C PRO A 23 -5.71 -4.73 9.32
N ALA A 24 -5.71 -5.98 8.90
CA ALA A 24 -5.28 -7.13 9.69
C ALA A 24 -3.94 -7.68 9.17
N GLY A 25 -3.10 -8.19 10.07
CA GLY A 25 -1.85 -8.88 9.69
C GLY A 25 -0.86 -8.02 8.89
N PHE A 26 -0.67 -6.76 9.28
CA PHE A 26 0.17 -5.82 8.55
C PHE A 26 1.67 -6.15 8.64
N THR A 27 2.37 -6.13 7.51
CA THR A 27 3.82 -6.33 7.40
C THR A 27 4.38 -5.48 6.28
N LEU A 28 5.48 -4.79 6.52
CA LEU A 28 6.25 -4.13 5.45
C LEU A 28 7.20 -5.14 4.82
N ILE A 29 7.35 -5.09 3.51
CA ILE A 29 8.22 -5.95 2.72
C ILE A 29 9.15 -5.06 1.91
N VAL A 30 10.46 -5.26 2.08
CA VAL A 30 11.50 -4.64 1.25
C VAL A 30 11.98 -5.70 0.27
N SER A 31 11.87 -5.40 -1.02
CA SER A 31 12.20 -6.31 -2.12
C SER A 31 12.47 -5.49 -3.39
N ASP A 32 13.04 -6.10 -4.40
CA ASP A 32 13.26 -5.42 -5.68
C ASP A 32 11.94 -5.07 -6.40
N ASP A 33 11.99 -3.97 -7.15
CA ASP A 33 11.07 -3.71 -8.25
C ASP A 33 11.55 -4.41 -9.54
N LEU A 34 10.85 -4.17 -10.65
CA LEU A 34 11.17 -4.78 -11.94
C LEU A 34 12.53 -4.31 -12.50
N ASP A 35 13.03 -3.16 -12.03
CA ASP A 35 14.30 -2.57 -12.46
C ASP A 35 15.44 -2.88 -11.47
N GLY A 36 15.22 -3.74 -10.47
CA GLY A 36 16.21 -4.10 -9.45
C GLY A 36 16.44 -3.02 -8.39
N ARG A 37 15.52 -2.04 -8.26
CA ARG A 37 15.59 -1.03 -7.20
C ARG A 37 14.83 -1.50 -5.98
N ASN A 38 15.32 -1.17 -4.78
CA ASN A 38 14.58 -1.42 -3.55
C ASN A 38 13.20 -0.76 -3.61
N LYS A 39 12.18 -1.53 -3.23
CA LYS A 39 10.80 -1.09 -3.14
C LYS A 39 10.16 -1.59 -1.87
N VAL A 40 9.44 -0.68 -1.20
CA VAL A 40 8.66 -0.99 0.00
C VAL A 40 7.23 -1.32 -0.39
N ARG A 41 6.74 -2.47 0.05
CA ARG A 41 5.35 -2.91 -0.13
C ARG A 41 4.73 -3.23 1.22
N ALA A 42 3.43 -3.02 1.35
CA ALA A 42 2.66 -3.39 2.53
C ALA A 42 1.83 -4.63 2.23
N ARG A 43 2.05 -5.71 2.99
CA ARG A 43 1.20 -6.90 2.99
C ARG A 43 0.22 -6.83 4.15
N PHE A 44 -1.06 -7.01 3.86
CA PHE A 44 -2.12 -7.00 4.86
C PHE A 44 -3.43 -7.60 4.32
N ALA A 45 -4.40 -7.83 5.20
CA ALA A 45 -5.77 -8.17 4.84
C ALA A 45 -6.75 -7.05 5.22
N TYR A 46 -7.79 -6.87 4.41
CA TYR A 46 -8.93 -5.99 4.71
C TYR A 46 -10.21 -6.61 4.16
N ARG A 47 -11.23 -6.80 5.00
CA ARG A 47 -12.50 -7.49 4.67
C ARG A 47 -12.25 -8.83 3.95
N ASP A 48 -11.46 -9.71 4.59
CA ASP A 48 -11.09 -11.05 4.10
C ASP A 48 -10.31 -11.09 2.78
N THR A 49 -9.90 -9.93 2.26
CA THR A 49 -9.13 -9.82 1.02
C THR A 49 -7.69 -9.45 1.33
N SER A 50 -6.75 -10.21 0.77
CA SER A 50 -5.31 -9.95 0.92
C SER A 50 -4.82 -8.93 -0.11
N TYR A 51 -3.96 -8.04 0.36
CA TYR A 51 -3.34 -6.98 -0.43
C TYR A 51 -1.82 -7.00 -0.28
N LEU A 52 -1.14 -6.63 -1.36
CA LEU A 52 0.29 -6.32 -1.39
C LEU A 52 0.46 -5.03 -2.18
N LEU A 53 0.45 -3.89 -1.50
CA LEU A 53 0.41 -2.57 -2.18
C LEU A 53 1.75 -1.88 -2.06
N SER A 54 2.10 -1.07 -3.07
CA SER A 54 3.27 -0.19 -2.97
C SER A 54 3.01 0.85 -1.88
N VAL A 55 4.02 1.12 -1.05
CA VAL A 55 3.96 2.17 -0.03
C VAL A 55 4.59 3.43 -0.62
N THR A 56 3.89 4.56 -0.51
CA THR A 56 4.35 5.88 -0.93
C THR A 56 4.36 6.88 0.22
N ASP A 57 4.26 6.39 1.46
CA ASP A 57 4.44 7.19 2.67
C ASP A 57 5.91 7.63 2.76
N PRO A 58 6.22 8.95 2.72
CA PRO A 58 7.60 9.44 2.71
C PRO A 58 8.40 9.07 3.96
N GLY A 59 7.73 8.94 5.12
CA GLY A 59 8.36 8.53 6.37
C GLY A 59 8.79 7.07 6.33
N ILE A 60 7.89 6.20 5.86
CA ILE A 60 8.19 4.78 5.68
C ILE A 60 9.26 4.58 4.60
N GLU A 61 9.13 5.20 3.43
CA GLU A 61 10.11 5.05 2.35
C GLU A 61 11.52 5.44 2.81
N ARG A 62 11.66 6.59 3.49
CA ARG A 62 12.95 7.05 4.02
C ARG A 62 13.60 6.03 4.96
N THR A 63 12.81 5.35 5.78
CA THR A 63 13.32 4.39 6.77
C THR A 63 13.59 3.01 6.17
N TYR A 64 12.77 2.56 5.22
CA TYR A 64 12.78 1.17 4.77
C TYR A 64 13.45 0.94 3.41
N LEU A 65 13.54 1.95 2.53
CA LEU A 65 14.26 1.78 1.26
C LEU A 65 15.75 1.49 1.43
N MET A 66 16.33 1.91 2.56
CA MET A 66 17.74 1.68 2.91
C MET A 66 18.00 0.37 3.67
N LYS A 67 16.95 -0.39 3.98
CA LYS A 67 17.09 -1.67 4.68
C LYS A 67 17.34 -2.80 3.68
N ASP A 68 17.88 -3.90 4.21
CA ASP A 68 18.02 -5.14 3.45
C ASP A 68 16.66 -5.68 2.99
N HIS A 69 16.69 -6.58 2.02
CA HIS A 69 15.49 -7.30 1.64
C HIS A 69 14.97 -8.13 2.80
N GLY A 70 13.65 -8.12 3.00
CA GLY A 70 13.04 -8.87 4.08
C GLY A 70 11.66 -8.38 4.46
N GLU A 71 11.15 -9.00 5.52
CA GLU A 71 9.86 -8.69 6.11
C GLU A 71 10.04 -7.99 7.47
N TYR A 72 9.28 -6.92 7.66
CA TYR A 72 9.31 -6.07 8.85
C TYR A 72 7.89 -5.99 9.42
N PRO A 73 7.50 -6.96 10.24
CA PRO A 73 6.17 -6.98 10.83
C PRO A 73 6.06 -5.91 11.93
N LEU A 74 4.97 -5.14 11.92
CA LEU A 74 4.68 -4.13 12.94
C LEU A 74 3.64 -4.68 13.92
N ILE A 75 4.09 -5.54 14.84
CA ILE A 75 3.21 -6.50 15.55
C ILE A 75 2.47 -5.88 16.76
N ASN A 76 2.83 -4.68 17.23
CA ASN A 76 2.36 -4.17 18.53
C ASN A 76 1.78 -2.75 18.48
N LYS A 77 1.17 -2.35 17.36
CA LYS A 77 0.63 -0.99 17.22
C LYS A 77 -0.80 -1.04 16.69
N ASP A 78 -1.69 -0.25 17.29
CA ASP A 78 -2.93 0.11 16.61
C ASP A 78 -2.55 0.94 15.39
N LEU A 79 -2.82 0.38 14.22
CA LEU A 79 -2.34 0.91 12.96
C LEU A 79 -3.50 1.08 11.99
N TYR A 80 -3.50 2.23 11.32
CA TYR A 80 -4.40 2.56 10.25
C TYR A 80 -3.59 2.85 8.98
N LEU A 81 -4.18 2.57 7.84
CA LEU A 81 -3.63 2.92 6.54
C LEU A 81 -4.53 3.94 5.87
N THR A 82 -3.92 4.94 5.24
CA THR A 82 -4.61 5.61 4.14
C THR A 82 -4.26 4.87 2.85
N VAL A 83 -5.27 4.34 2.18
CA VAL A 83 -5.14 3.72 0.87
C VAL A 83 -5.69 4.67 -0.16
N SER A 84 -4.82 5.14 -1.06
CA SER A 84 -5.19 6.01 -2.17
C SER A 84 -5.29 5.23 -3.47
N LEU A 85 -6.05 5.77 -4.40
CA LEU A 85 -6.08 5.36 -5.79
C LEU A 85 -5.28 6.39 -6.59
N GLY A 86 -4.20 5.95 -7.24
CA GLY A 86 -3.35 6.80 -8.06
C GLY A 86 -4.04 7.26 -9.34
N GLU A 87 -3.41 8.20 -10.04
CA GLU A 87 -3.88 8.65 -11.35
C GLU A 87 -3.87 7.50 -12.37
N PRO A 88 -4.69 7.59 -13.43
CA PRO A 88 -4.70 6.59 -14.49
C PRO A 88 -3.33 6.41 -15.13
N PHE A 89 -2.88 5.16 -15.21
CA PHE A 89 -1.65 4.76 -15.87
C PHE A 89 -1.86 3.42 -16.58
N ASN A 90 -1.63 3.40 -17.90
CA ASN A 90 -1.83 2.23 -18.76
C ASN A 90 -3.24 1.61 -18.64
N GLY A 91 -4.28 2.44 -18.53
CA GLY A 91 -5.69 2.02 -18.46
C GLY A 91 -6.17 1.57 -17.06
N TYR A 92 -5.35 1.75 -16.03
CA TYR A 92 -5.69 1.38 -14.66
C TYR A 92 -5.33 2.48 -13.67
N CYS A 93 -6.07 2.54 -12.57
CA CYS A 93 -5.66 3.28 -11.38
C CYS A 93 -5.16 2.28 -10.32
N TYR A 94 -4.00 2.55 -9.73
CA TYR A 94 -3.34 1.63 -8.78
C TYR A 94 -3.61 2.02 -7.35
N LYS A 95 -3.86 1.04 -6.49
CA LYS A 95 -4.04 1.21 -5.05
C LYS A 95 -2.65 1.34 -4.39
N LEU A 96 -2.48 2.36 -3.56
CA LEU A 96 -1.23 2.69 -2.90
C LEU A 96 -1.47 2.88 -1.41
N VAL A 97 -0.53 2.47 -0.57
CA VAL A 97 -0.53 2.88 0.85
C VAL A 97 0.12 4.25 0.92
N ALA A 98 -0.72 5.28 1.05
CA ALA A 98 -0.29 6.67 1.07
C ALA A 98 0.23 7.10 2.45
N ALA A 99 -0.26 6.50 3.53
CA ALA A 99 0.25 6.70 4.88
C ALA A 99 0.10 5.45 5.75
N VAL A 100 1.08 5.24 6.63
CA VAL A 100 1.03 4.26 7.72
C VAL A 100 0.95 5.02 9.04
N ILE A 101 -0.21 5.00 9.67
CA ILE A 101 -0.50 5.78 10.88
C ILE A 101 -0.49 4.81 12.06
N THR A 102 0.40 5.03 13.02
CA THR A 102 0.43 4.28 14.27
C THR A 102 -0.07 5.13 15.42
N ILE A 103 -0.96 4.57 16.23
CA ILE A 103 -1.42 5.17 17.48
C ILE A 103 -0.62 4.55 18.62
N GLU A 104 -0.10 5.41 19.50
CA GLU A 104 0.57 5.03 20.75
C GLU A 104 -0.39 5.06 21.94
#